data_AF-X1VZX9-F1
#
_entry.id   AF-X1VZX9-F1
#
_cell.length_a   1.000
_cell.length_b   1.000
_cell.length_c   1.000
_cell.angle_alpha   90.00
_cell.angle_beta   90.00
_cell.angle_gamma   90.00
#
_symmetry.space_group_name_H-M   'P 1'
#
loop_
_entity.id
_entity.type
_entity.pdbx_description
1 polymer ?
#
loop_
_entity_poly.entity_id
_entity_poly.type
_entity_poly.pdbx_seq_one_letter_code
_entity_poly.pdbx_strand_id
1 'polypeptide(L)' 'MAEQRLQKVLAAAGVDSRRKCEELILSGAVRVNRKVVDKLPAFVDPEKDVI' A
#
# COMPACT_ATOMS: atom_id res chain seq x y z
N MET A 1 -13.84 2.26 -8.53
CA MET A 1 -13.68 3.33 -7.50
C MET A 1 -14.05 2.80 -6.12
N ALA A 2 -13.24 1.87 -5.63
CA ALA A 2 -13.34 1.37 -4.27
C ALA A 2 -11.94 1.47 -3.67
N GLU A 3 -11.76 2.41 -2.75
CA GLU A 3 -10.51 2.55 -2.01
C GLU A 3 -10.26 1.28 -1.20
N GLN A 4 -9.17 0.59 -1.50
CA GLN A 4 -8.72 -0.58 -0.78
C GLN A 4 -7.55 -0.22 0.10
N ARG A 5 -7.45 -0.91 1.25
CA ARG A 5 -6.30 -0.78 2.14
C ARG A 5 -5.01 -1.15 1.40
N LEU A 6 -4.02 -0.28 1.46
CA LEU A 6 -2.74 -0.45 0.75
C LEU A 6 -2.09 -1.80 1.09
N GLN A 7 -2.09 -2.21 2.36
CA GLN A 7 -1.54 -3.50 2.79
C GLN A 7 -2.30 -4.72 2.23
N LYS A 8 -3.60 -4.56 1.92
CA LYS A 8 -4.39 -5.61 1.29
C LYS A 8 -4.02 -5.73 -0.18
N VAL A 9 -3.83 -4.60 -0.87
CA VAL A 9 -3.44 -4.55 -2.29
C VAL A 9 -2.02 -5.08 -2.46
N LEU A 10 -1.07 -4.63 -1.65
CA LEU A 10 0.32 -5.13 -1.64
C LEU A 10 0.38 -6.64 -1.40
N ALA A 11 -0.38 -7.15 -0.43
CA ALA A 11 -0.43 -8.59 -0.17
C ALA A 11 -1.10 -9.38 -1.30
N ALA A 12 -2.14 -8.83 -1.92
CA ALA A 12 -2.78 -9.45 -3.09
C ALA A 12 -1.85 -9.46 -4.33
N ALA A 13 -0.96 -8.46 -4.44
CA ALA A 13 0.08 -8.40 -5.46
C ALA A 13 1.29 -9.31 -5.17
N GLY A 14 1.30 -10.01 -4.02
CA GLY A 14 2.36 -10.93 -3.65
C GLY A 14 3.63 -10.26 -3.12
N VAL A 15 3.55 -8.99 -2.70
CA VAL A 15 4.71 -8.27 -2.12
C VAL A 15 5.15 -8.92 -0.81
N ASP A 16 4.22 -9.09 0.12
CA ASP A 16 4.42 -9.83 1.38
C ASP A 16 3.05 -10.07 2.07
N SER A 17 3.04 -10.66 3.25
CA SER A 17 1.91 -10.71 4.15
C SER A 17 1.37 -9.30 4.50
N ARG A 18 0.06 -9.21 4.80
CA ARG A 18 -0.60 -7.93 5.15
C ARG A 18 0.10 -7.19 6.29
N ARG A 19 0.58 -7.90 7.32
CA ARG A 19 1.31 -7.32 8.46
C ARG A 19 2.66 -6.74 8.03
N LYS A 20 3.42 -7.48 7.24
CA LYS A 20 4.71 -6.99 6.74
C LYS A 20 4.54 -5.80 5.80
N CYS A 21 3.47 -5.79 5.01
CA CYS A 21 3.13 -4.62 4.19
C CYS A 21 2.87 -3.37 5.05
N GLU A 22 2.23 -3.50 6.22
CA GLU A 22 2.07 -2.37 7.15
C GLU A 22 3.42 -1.86 7.69
N GLU A 23 4.36 -2.76 8.01
CA GLU A 23 5.73 -2.38 8.38
C GLU A 23 6.48 -1.69 7.23
N LEU A 24 6.32 -2.17 6.00
CA LEU A 24 6.92 -1.57 4.80
C LEU A 24 6.37 -0.16 4.55
N ILE A 25 5.07 0.04 4.77
CA ILE A 25 4.45 1.37 4.72
C ILE A 25 5.08 2.24 5.80
N LEU A 26 5.04 1.85 7.08
CA LEU A 26 5.57 2.67 8.18
C LEU A 26 7.08 2.97 8.08
N SER A 27 7.85 2.11 7.41
CA SER A 27 9.28 2.33 7.14
C SER A 27 9.54 3.24 5.93
N GLY A 28 8.50 3.69 5.23
CA GLY A 28 8.60 4.55 4.04
C GLY A 28 9.10 3.81 2.80
N ALA A 29 9.02 2.48 2.77
CA ALA A 29 9.45 1.65 1.65
C ALA A 29 8.42 1.60 0.50
N VAL A 30 7.19 2.08 0.73
CA VAL A 30 6.10 2.06 -0.25
C VAL A 30 5.87 3.46 -0.83
N ARG A 31 5.74 3.53 -2.15
CA ARG A 31 5.30 4.74 -2.85
C ARG A 31 3.97 4.49 -3.54
N VAL A 32 3.12 5.49 -3.58
CA VAL A 32 1.88 5.49 -4.34
C VAL A 32 1.85 6.75 -5.17
N ASN A 33 1.67 6.64 -6.48
CA ASN A 33 1.69 7.77 -7.42
C ASN A 33 2.91 8.68 -7.24
N ARG A 34 4.10 8.06 -7.07
CA ARG A 34 5.38 8.73 -6.82
C ARG A 34 5.51 9.42 -5.46
N LYS A 35 4.53 9.34 -4.57
CA LYS A 35 4.59 9.87 -3.19
C LYS A 35 4.90 8.74 -2.20
N VAL A 36 5.84 8.97 -1.28
CA VAL A 36 6.11 7.99 -0.20
C VAL A 36 4.94 7.98 0.76
N VAL A 37 4.47 6.80 1.13
CA VAL A 37 3.42 6.60 2.12
C VAL A 37 4.04 5.96 3.36
N ASP A 38 4.07 6.72 4.45
CA ASP A 38 4.73 6.35 5.71
C ASP A 38 3.76 6.26 6.90
N LYS A 39 2.45 6.33 6.65
CA LYS A 39 1.40 6.42 7.67
C LYS A 39 0.26 5.43 7.41
N LEU A 40 -0.36 5.00 8.50
CA LEU A 40 -1.55 4.15 8.49
C LEU A 40 -2.73 4.89 9.15
N PRO A 41 -3.99 4.63 8.72
CA PRO A 41 -4.37 3.75 7.62
C PRO A 41 -4.08 4.38 6.24
N ALA A 42 -3.56 3.57 5.32
CA ALA A 42 -3.31 3.95 3.93
C ALA A 42 -4.32 3.26 2.99
N PHE A 43 -4.86 4.02 2.05
CA PHE A 43 -5.83 3.56 1.06
C PHE A 43 -5.35 3.90 -0.34
N VAL A 44 -5.63 3.01 -1.30
CA VAL A 44 -5.32 3.20 -2.72
C VAL A 44 -6.47 2.69 -3.58
N ASP A 45 -6.62 3.24 -4.77
CA ASP A 45 -7.45 2.67 -5.82
C ASP A 45 -6.57 1.77 -6.71
N PRO A 46 -6.66 0.43 -6.63
CA PRO A 46 -5.81 -0.47 -7.41
C PRO A 46 -6.03 -0.37 -8.93
N GLU A 47 -7.12 0.26 -9.39
CA GLU A 47 -7.39 0.48 -10.81
C GLU A 47 -6.78 1.79 -11.35
N LYS A 48 -6.45 2.74 -10.46
CA LYS A 48 -5.98 4.09 -10.84
C LYS A 48 -4.58 4.42 -10.33
N ASP A 49 -4.24 3.94 -9.15
CA ASP A 49 -3.01 4.28 -8.44
C ASP A 49 -1.89 3.30 -8.79
N VAL A 50 -0.69 3.85 -8.99
CA VAL A 50 0.53 3.07 -9.26
C VAL A 50 1.34 2.96 -7.96
N ILE A 51 1.63 1.73 -7.55
CA ILE A 51 2.37 1.37 -6.33
C ILE A 51 3.78 0.93 -6.68
#